data_AF-B3QXV1-F1
#
_entry.id   AF-B3QXV1-F1
#
_cell.length_a   1.000
_cell.length_b   1.000
_cell.length_c   1.000
_cell.angle_alpha   90.00
_cell.angle_beta   90.00
_cell.angle_gamma   90.00
#
_symmetry.space_group_name_H-M   'P 1'
#
loop_
_entity.id
_entity.type
_entity.pdbx_description
1 polymer ?
#
loop_
_entity_poly.entity_id
_entity_poly.type
_entity_poly.pdbx_seq_one_letter_code
_entity_poly.pdbx_strand_id
1 'polypeptide(L)'
;MKIFIDTSVLLNSFLIFRKFESSEIDGNYVPLYLKDSENKLYIFEKSKFEAYMAFKGIGGKKPSEGRGDYANRFLKNVDDPISFSKIISKYHGDNKELAYYWSNQILEIDIESLISKLDFVKDEDRDNVLKNIEKLRQLKSNRDSFEKLCSQFNRMLDNWNIEVLSYFEIFSFKNNESLISFESPFQLDQFAKDTAIPSEDFEIIFAAERIGADIFLTNDNELINCSMSLGNNYFLSPTAFCRSEDYETLKEKIKLGKDYRELK
;
A
#
# COMPACT_ATOMS: atom_id res chain seq x y z
N MET A 1 19.12 4.95 -11.53
CA MET A 1 19.22 3.90 -10.47
C MET A 1 17.85 3.25 -10.28
N LYS A 2 17.78 2.07 -9.67
CA LYS A 2 16.53 1.41 -9.29
C LYS A 2 16.21 1.74 -7.83
N ILE A 3 15.08 2.40 -7.59
CA ILE A 3 14.60 2.77 -6.25
C ILE A 3 13.38 1.93 -5.94
N PHE A 4 13.45 1.17 -4.85
CA PHE A 4 12.33 0.37 -4.38
C PHE A 4 11.62 1.08 -3.24
N ILE A 5 10.29 1.17 -3.29
CA ILE A 5 9.49 1.93 -2.33
C ILE A 5 8.62 0.97 -1.52
N ASP A 6 8.79 0.99 -0.21
CA ASP A 6 7.96 0.26 0.74
C ASP A 6 6.57 0.89 0.93
N THR A 7 5.60 0.12 1.43
CA THR A 7 4.24 0.54 1.76
C THR A 7 4.21 1.77 2.67
N SER A 8 5.08 1.83 3.67
CA SER A 8 5.14 2.95 4.62
C SER A 8 5.43 4.29 3.94
N VAL A 9 6.30 4.28 2.93
CA VAL A 9 6.64 5.46 2.12
C VAL A 9 5.51 5.75 1.14
N LEU A 10 4.96 4.73 0.46
CA LEU A 10 3.85 4.91 -0.49
C LEU A 10 2.62 5.58 0.13
N LEU A 11 2.26 5.21 1.36
CA LEU A 11 1.15 5.82 2.08
C LEU A 11 1.41 7.31 2.33
N ASN A 12 2.62 7.69 2.74
CA ASN A 12 3.00 9.09 2.89
C ASN A 12 3.00 9.83 1.55
N SER A 13 3.54 9.20 0.50
CA SER A 13 3.52 9.75 -0.87
C SER A 13 2.08 10.00 -1.33
N PHE A 14 1.14 9.12 -1.00
CA PHE A 14 -0.28 9.29 -1.35
C PHE A 14 -0.92 10.51 -0.67
N LEU A 15 -0.56 10.83 0.56
CA LEU A 15 -1.03 12.06 1.20
C LEU A 15 -0.52 13.32 0.50
N ILE A 16 0.75 13.29 0.09
CA ILE A 16 1.38 14.37 -0.67
C ILE A 16 0.70 14.51 -2.03
N PHE A 17 0.42 13.38 -2.70
CA PHE A 17 -0.29 13.36 -3.98
C PHE A 17 -1.65 14.06 -3.90
N ARG A 18 -2.46 13.69 -2.90
CA ARG A 18 -3.81 14.28 -2.73
C ARG A 18 -3.74 15.80 -2.50
N LYS A 19 -2.80 16.25 -1.68
CA LYS A 19 -2.57 17.69 -1.42
C LYS A 19 -2.08 18.42 -2.67
N PHE A 20 -1.25 17.76 -3.47
CA PHE A 20 -0.77 18.31 -4.73
C PHE A 20 -1.93 18.44 -5.75
N GLU A 21 -2.77 17.40 -5.88
CA GLU A 21 -3.95 17.45 -6.75
C GLU A 21 -4.99 18.50 -6.31
N SER A 22 -5.18 18.70 -4.99
CA SER A 22 -6.05 19.75 -4.46
C SER A 22 -5.43 21.15 -4.47
N SER A 23 -4.21 21.30 -5.00
CA SER A 23 -3.45 22.56 -4.98
C SER A 23 -3.19 23.12 -3.57
N GLU A 24 -3.22 22.28 -2.53
CA GLU A 24 -2.87 22.65 -1.15
C GLU A 24 -1.35 22.80 -0.95
N ILE A 25 -0.55 22.11 -1.76
CA ILE A 25 0.90 22.24 -1.77
C ILE A 25 1.40 22.52 -3.18
N ASP A 26 2.46 23.32 -3.27
CA ASP A 26 3.20 23.49 -4.52
C ASP A 26 3.99 22.22 -4.87
N GLY A 27 4.23 22.01 -6.16
CA GLY A 27 5.09 20.95 -6.69
C GLY A 27 6.43 20.92 -5.99
N ASN A 28 7.00 22.06 -5.57
CA ASN A 28 8.26 22.13 -4.81
C ASN A 28 8.27 21.30 -3.51
N TYR A 29 7.13 21.06 -2.88
CA TYR A 29 7.02 20.25 -1.66
C TYR A 29 6.86 18.74 -1.92
N VAL A 30 6.69 18.31 -3.18
CA VAL A 30 6.71 16.88 -3.52
C VAL A 30 8.14 16.35 -3.34
N PRO A 31 8.35 15.21 -2.63
CA PRO A 31 9.67 14.66 -2.37
C PRO A 31 10.49 14.41 -3.62
N LEU A 32 11.82 14.61 -3.51
CA LEU A 32 12.73 14.48 -4.64
C LEU A 32 12.67 13.09 -5.29
N TYR A 33 12.58 12.02 -4.49
CA TYR A 33 12.52 10.65 -5.02
C TYR A 33 11.31 10.38 -5.95
N LEU A 34 10.26 11.21 -5.91
CA LEU A 34 9.09 11.09 -6.80
C LEU A 34 9.22 11.95 -8.07
N LYS A 35 10.07 12.99 -8.03
CA LYS A 35 10.30 13.92 -9.15
C LYS A 35 11.49 13.55 -10.02
N ASP A 36 12.37 12.72 -9.48
CA ASP A 36 13.68 12.43 -10.03
C ASP A 36 13.59 11.49 -11.24
N SER A 37 13.55 12.08 -12.43
CA SER A 37 13.44 11.35 -13.70
C SER A 37 14.68 10.54 -14.07
N GLU A 38 15.81 10.70 -13.38
CA GLU A 38 17.02 9.89 -13.58
C GLU A 38 16.88 8.47 -12.99
N ASN A 39 15.82 8.24 -12.21
CA ASN A 39 15.62 7.04 -11.43
C ASN A 39 14.34 6.33 -11.83
N LYS A 40 14.38 5.00 -11.73
CA LYS A 40 13.22 4.13 -11.94
C LYS A 40 12.67 3.74 -10.58
N LEU A 41 11.38 3.96 -10.38
CA LEU A 41 10.69 3.69 -9.13
C LEU A 41 9.95 2.35 -9.24
N TYR A 42 10.12 1.51 -8.23
CA TYR A 42 9.54 0.19 -8.18
C TYR A 42 8.79 -0.01 -6.87
N ILE A 43 7.68 -0.74 -6.94
CA ILE A 43 7.00 -1.31 -5.77
C ILE A 43 6.70 -2.77 -6.01
N PHE A 44 6.49 -3.53 -4.95
CA PHE A 44 5.87 -4.84 -5.08
C PHE A 44 4.34 -4.72 -5.07
N GLU A 45 3.66 -5.56 -5.85
CA GLU A 45 2.20 -5.64 -5.88
C GLU A 45 1.58 -5.83 -4.48
N LYS A 46 2.27 -6.55 -3.57
CA LYS A 46 1.85 -6.65 -2.17
C LYS A 46 1.72 -5.29 -1.49
N SER A 47 2.62 -4.33 -1.74
CA SER A 47 2.57 -3.00 -1.12
C SER A 47 1.32 -2.22 -1.52
N LYS A 48 0.81 -2.44 -2.74
CA LYS A 48 -0.47 -1.92 -3.21
C LYS A 48 -1.64 -2.55 -2.44
N PHE A 49 -1.61 -3.87 -2.21
CA PHE A 49 -2.63 -4.54 -1.40
C PHE A 49 -2.61 -4.08 0.05
N GLU A 50 -1.43 -3.89 0.65
CA GLU A 50 -1.30 -3.35 2.00
C GLU A 50 -1.84 -1.92 2.10
N ALA A 51 -1.61 -1.07 1.10
CA ALA A 51 -2.21 0.26 1.03
C ALA A 51 -3.75 0.20 1.01
N TYR A 52 -4.33 -0.72 0.23
CA TYR A 52 -5.78 -0.93 0.22
C TYR A 52 -6.32 -1.39 1.57
N MET A 53 -5.58 -2.23 2.30
CA MET A 53 -5.94 -2.62 3.66
C MET A 53 -5.87 -1.43 4.63
N ALA A 54 -4.82 -0.61 4.52
CA ALA A 54 -4.68 0.61 5.32
C ALA A 54 -5.81 1.62 5.07
N PHE A 55 -6.29 1.75 3.83
CA PHE A 55 -7.45 2.58 3.50
C PHE A 55 -8.75 2.08 4.13
N LYS A 56 -8.93 0.76 4.24
CA LYS A 56 -10.03 0.17 5.01
C LYS A 56 -9.85 0.35 6.53
N GLY A 57 -8.68 0.80 6.99
CA GLY A 57 -8.32 0.76 8.41
C GLY A 57 -8.16 -0.66 8.93
N ILE A 58 -7.79 -1.61 8.06
CA ILE A 58 -7.50 -3.00 8.42
C ILE A 58 -5.98 -3.20 8.39
N GLY A 59 -5.47 -3.85 9.42
CA GLY A 59 -4.04 -4.05 9.63
C GLY A 59 -3.71 -3.86 11.10
N GLY A 60 -3.02 -4.86 11.65
CA GLY A 60 -2.67 -4.92 13.07
C GLY A 60 -1.82 -3.74 13.51
N LYS A 61 -1.85 -3.46 14.82
CA LYS A 61 -0.80 -2.71 15.48
C LYS A 61 0.52 -3.46 15.24
N LYS A 62 1.33 -3.09 14.25
CA LYS A 62 2.77 -3.09 14.54
C LYS A 62 2.91 -2.24 15.82
N PRO A 63 3.78 -2.58 16.77
CA PRO A 63 4.02 -1.73 17.95
C PRO A 63 4.29 -0.25 17.58
N SER A 64 4.71 -0.01 16.33
CA SER A 64 5.09 1.29 15.74
C SER A 64 4.13 1.86 14.66
N GLU A 65 3.34 1.06 13.91
CA GLU A 65 2.75 1.55 12.64
C GLU A 65 1.25 1.88 12.60
N GLY A 66 0.44 1.48 13.58
CA GLY A 66 -0.97 1.95 13.63
C GLY A 66 -1.73 1.87 12.28
N ARG A 67 -1.66 0.76 11.54
CA ARG A 67 -2.32 0.61 10.22
C ARG A 67 -3.85 0.81 10.29
N GLY A 68 -4.49 0.40 11.41
CA GLY A 68 -5.88 0.76 11.72
C GLY A 68 -6.12 2.22 12.10
N ASP A 69 -5.06 2.97 12.40
CA ASP A 69 -5.06 4.40 12.66
C ASP A 69 -4.83 5.22 11.39
N TYR A 70 -4.13 4.70 10.36
CA TYR A 70 -3.86 5.44 9.12
C TYR A 70 -5.14 6.05 8.52
N ALA A 71 -6.16 5.22 8.27
CA ALA A 71 -7.45 5.71 7.77
C ALA A 71 -8.05 6.79 8.68
N ASN A 72 -8.04 6.58 9.99
CA ASN A 72 -8.62 7.54 10.94
C ASN A 72 -7.82 8.84 11.06
N ARG A 73 -6.49 8.79 10.90
CA ARG A 73 -5.59 9.94 10.97
C ARG A 73 -5.68 10.82 9.73
N PHE A 74 -5.81 10.20 8.55
CA PHE A 74 -5.53 10.88 7.29
C PHE A 74 -6.70 10.90 6.29
N LEU A 75 -7.68 10.01 6.42
CA LEU A 75 -8.89 10.05 5.60
C LEU A 75 -9.97 10.88 6.30
N LYS A 76 -9.98 12.18 6.00
CA LYS A 76 -10.83 13.19 6.65
C LYS A 76 -11.75 13.93 5.69
N ASN A 77 -11.63 13.68 4.38
CA ASN A 77 -12.45 14.36 3.39
C ASN A 77 -13.87 13.77 3.39
N VAL A 78 -14.86 14.57 2.98
CA VAL A 78 -16.28 14.14 2.96
C VAL A 78 -16.49 12.90 2.10
N ASP A 79 -15.73 12.79 1.01
CA ASP A 79 -15.84 11.68 0.06
C ASP A 79 -14.96 10.47 0.44
N ASP A 80 -14.18 10.57 1.53
CA ASP A 80 -13.35 9.45 1.97
C ASP A 80 -14.20 8.32 2.58
N PRO A 81 -13.79 7.05 2.37
CA PRO A 81 -14.46 5.93 3.01
C PRO A 81 -14.28 5.99 4.53
N ILE A 82 -15.33 5.62 5.23
CA ILE A 82 -15.30 5.38 6.68
C ILE A 82 -14.51 4.10 6.93
N SER A 83 -13.66 4.12 7.96
CA SER A 83 -12.87 2.95 8.36
C SER A 83 -13.74 1.77 8.77
N PHE A 84 -13.23 0.56 8.55
CA PHE A 84 -13.97 -0.67 8.77
C PHE A 84 -14.40 -0.85 10.24
N SER A 85 -13.58 -0.42 11.20
CA SER A 85 -13.93 -0.43 12.63
C SER A 85 -15.14 0.46 12.94
N LYS A 86 -15.26 1.63 12.29
CA LYS A 86 -16.42 2.52 12.42
C LYS A 86 -17.66 1.94 11.72
N ILE A 87 -17.50 1.22 10.61
CA ILE A 87 -18.61 0.50 9.95
C ILE A 87 -19.17 -0.58 10.89
N ILE A 88 -18.29 -1.40 11.46
CA ILE A 88 -18.64 -2.45 12.41
C ILE A 88 -19.46 -1.89 13.58
N SER A 89 -18.95 -0.85 14.25
CA SER A 89 -19.63 -0.27 15.41
C SER A 89 -20.95 0.42 15.05
N LYS A 90 -20.99 1.16 13.93
CA LYS A 90 -22.17 1.92 13.50
C LYS A 90 -23.32 1.04 12.99
N TYR A 91 -23.02 0.00 12.21
CA TYR A 91 -24.05 -0.75 11.47
C TYR A 91 -24.28 -2.16 12.00
N HIS A 92 -23.29 -2.76 12.67
CA HIS A 92 -23.31 -4.18 13.03
C HIS A 92 -23.13 -4.44 14.53
N GLY A 93 -23.10 -3.40 15.37
CA GLY A 93 -23.04 -3.54 16.83
C GLY A 93 -21.85 -4.39 17.28
N ASP A 94 -20.68 -4.14 16.69
CA ASP A 94 -19.44 -4.89 16.94
C ASP A 94 -19.40 -6.34 16.42
N ASN A 95 -20.43 -6.78 15.67
CA ASN A 95 -20.40 -8.04 14.95
C ASN A 95 -19.51 -7.96 13.69
N LYS A 96 -18.26 -8.40 13.84
CA LYS A 96 -17.25 -8.40 12.77
C LYS A 96 -17.61 -9.32 11.60
N GLU A 97 -18.16 -10.50 11.86
CA GLU A 97 -18.51 -11.47 10.82
C GLU A 97 -19.55 -10.89 9.85
N LEU A 98 -20.58 -10.28 10.42
CA LEU A 98 -21.64 -9.63 9.66
C LEU A 98 -21.11 -8.43 8.86
N ALA A 99 -20.20 -7.65 9.44
CA ALA A 99 -19.55 -6.55 8.73
C ALA A 99 -18.69 -7.03 7.56
N TYR A 100 -17.91 -8.11 7.75
CA TYR A 100 -17.10 -8.70 6.67
C TYR A 100 -17.98 -9.22 5.54
N TYR A 101 -19.05 -9.94 5.89
CA TYR A 101 -20.03 -10.44 4.92
C TYR A 101 -20.60 -9.29 4.07
N TRP A 102 -21.18 -8.28 4.72
CA TRP A 102 -21.83 -7.19 3.99
C TRP A 102 -20.85 -6.31 3.22
N SER A 103 -19.62 -6.12 3.69
CA SER A 103 -18.64 -5.31 2.96
C SER A 103 -18.30 -5.85 1.57
N ASN A 104 -18.39 -7.17 1.39
CA ASN A 104 -18.18 -7.82 0.10
C ASN A 104 -19.48 -7.97 -0.69
N GLN A 105 -20.60 -8.26 0.00
CA GLN A 105 -21.87 -8.58 -0.63
C GLN A 105 -22.71 -7.35 -0.99
N ILE A 106 -22.35 -6.16 -0.50
CA ILE A 106 -23.14 -4.93 -0.73
C ILE A 106 -23.31 -4.57 -2.21
N LEU A 107 -22.36 -4.97 -3.06
CA LEU A 107 -22.41 -4.72 -4.51
C LEU A 107 -23.46 -5.58 -5.21
N GLU A 108 -23.81 -6.72 -4.66
CA GLU A 108 -24.82 -7.64 -5.21
C GLU A 108 -26.25 -7.20 -4.88
N ILE A 109 -26.42 -6.19 -4.01
CA ILE A 109 -27.72 -5.68 -3.63
C ILE A 109 -28.20 -4.60 -4.63
N ASP A 110 -29.34 -4.88 -5.24
CA ASP A 110 -30.17 -3.88 -5.92
C ASP A 110 -31.10 -3.19 -4.91
N ILE A 111 -30.67 -2.02 -4.46
CA ILE A 111 -31.40 -1.20 -3.50
C ILE A 111 -32.71 -0.68 -4.09
N GLU A 112 -32.74 -0.37 -5.39
CA GLU A 112 -33.94 0.17 -6.03
C GLU A 112 -35.05 -0.88 -6.14
N SER A 113 -34.67 -2.15 -6.40
CA SER A 113 -35.61 -3.27 -6.31
C SER A 113 -36.14 -3.51 -4.88
N LEU A 114 -35.35 -3.23 -3.84
CA LEU A 114 -35.83 -3.32 -2.45
C LEU A 114 -36.84 -2.21 -2.12
N ILE A 115 -36.63 -1.00 -2.65
CA ILE A 115 -37.53 0.14 -2.46
C ILE A 115 -38.86 -0.11 -3.15
N SER A 116 -38.85 -0.66 -4.37
CA SER A 116 -40.09 -0.98 -5.08
C SER A 116 -40.93 -2.06 -4.40
N LYS A 117 -40.36 -2.79 -3.43
CA LYS A 117 -41.06 -3.81 -2.64
C LYS A 117 -41.65 -3.27 -1.34
N LEU A 118 -41.43 -2.00 -1.00
CA LEU A 118 -41.97 -1.37 0.21
C LEU A 118 -43.49 -1.38 0.26
N ASP A 119 -44.15 -1.36 -0.89
CA ASP A 119 -45.62 -1.40 -0.99
C ASP A 119 -46.24 -2.73 -0.52
N PHE A 120 -45.41 -3.78 -0.37
CA PHE A 120 -45.83 -5.08 0.16
C PHE A 120 -45.47 -5.27 1.65
N VAL A 121 -44.85 -4.28 2.28
CA VAL A 121 -44.48 -4.31 3.69
C VAL A 121 -45.64 -3.75 4.51
N LYS A 122 -45.97 -4.42 5.62
CA LYS A 122 -46.99 -3.91 6.54
C LYS A 122 -46.55 -2.57 7.13
N ASP A 123 -47.51 -1.66 7.35
CA ASP A 123 -47.21 -0.32 7.87
C ASP A 123 -46.43 -0.34 9.19
N GLU A 124 -46.70 -1.32 10.06
CA GLU A 124 -46.00 -1.52 11.35
C GLU A 124 -44.49 -1.82 11.20
N ASP A 125 -44.08 -2.43 10.09
CA ASP A 125 -42.69 -2.81 9.81
C ASP A 125 -41.98 -1.81 8.87
N ARG A 126 -42.73 -0.92 8.23
CA ARG A 126 -42.26 -0.06 7.14
C ARG A 126 -41.09 0.83 7.56
N ASP A 127 -41.17 1.44 8.74
CA ASP A 127 -40.11 2.30 9.28
C ASP A 127 -38.80 1.54 9.52
N ASN A 128 -38.89 0.29 9.99
CA ASN A 128 -37.72 -0.55 10.21
C ASN A 128 -37.09 -0.97 8.89
N VAL A 129 -37.90 -1.32 7.88
CA VAL A 129 -37.42 -1.64 6.54
C VAL A 129 -36.76 -0.43 5.89
N LEU A 130 -37.36 0.77 5.97
CA LEU A 130 -36.76 2.00 5.47
C LEU A 130 -35.40 2.29 6.11
N LYS A 131 -35.28 2.13 7.43
CA LYS A 131 -33.99 2.27 8.13
C LYS A 131 -32.96 1.26 7.62
N ASN A 132 -33.36 0.02 7.34
CA ASN A 132 -32.44 -0.99 6.81
C ASN A 132 -32.01 -0.68 5.37
N ILE A 133 -32.94 -0.25 4.51
CA ILE A 133 -32.62 0.21 3.15
C ILE A 133 -31.61 1.36 3.20
N GLU A 134 -31.81 2.32 4.09
CA GLU A 134 -30.88 3.44 4.25
C GLU A 134 -29.48 2.99 4.74
N LYS A 135 -29.41 2.01 5.66
CA LYS A 135 -28.12 1.40 6.03
C LYS A 135 -27.43 0.78 4.82
N LEU A 136 -28.15 0.04 3.98
CA LEU A 136 -27.59 -0.56 2.77
C LEU A 136 -27.11 0.50 1.78
N ARG A 137 -27.85 1.61 1.60
CA ARG A 137 -27.42 2.76 0.79
C ARG A 137 -26.09 3.33 1.29
N GLN A 138 -25.97 3.54 2.60
CA GLN A 138 -24.76 4.08 3.19
C GLN A 138 -23.57 3.12 3.06
N LEU A 139 -23.78 1.81 3.24
CA LEU A 139 -22.74 0.81 3.03
C LEU A 139 -22.28 0.77 1.55
N LYS A 140 -23.21 0.88 0.60
CA LYS A 140 -22.91 0.91 -0.83
C LYS A 140 -22.12 2.17 -1.21
N SER A 141 -22.58 3.34 -0.75
CA SER A 141 -21.87 4.60 -0.94
C SER A 141 -20.45 4.55 -0.37
N ASN A 142 -20.27 3.98 0.83
CA ASN A 142 -18.96 3.81 1.43
C ASN A 142 -18.04 2.88 0.60
N ARG A 143 -18.60 1.82 0.02
CA ARG A 143 -17.88 0.91 -0.90
C ARG A 143 -17.42 1.66 -2.16
N ASP A 144 -18.26 2.52 -2.72
CA ASP A 144 -17.93 3.34 -3.88
C ASP A 144 -16.83 4.37 -3.56
N SER A 145 -16.90 5.03 -2.40
CA SER A 145 -15.83 5.91 -1.90
C SER A 145 -14.49 5.18 -1.75
N PHE A 146 -14.51 3.93 -1.29
CA PHE A 146 -13.30 3.12 -1.20
C PHE A 146 -12.71 2.82 -2.58
N GLU A 147 -13.52 2.42 -3.57
CA GLU A 147 -13.06 2.18 -4.93
C GLU A 147 -12.50 3.45 -5.60
N LYS A 148 -13.12 4.61 -5.35
CA LYS A 148 -12.58 5.90 -5.77
C LYS A 148 -11.21 6.17 -5.17
N LEU A 149 -11.03 5.90 -3.87
CA LEU A 149 -9.75 6.08 -3.19
C LEU A 149 -8.66 5.15 -3.75
N CYS A 150 -9.00 3.88 -4.01
CA CYS A 150 -8.09 2.94 -4.69
C CYS A 150 -7.72 3.40 -6.11
N SER A 151 -8.68 3.96 -6.85
CA SER A 151 -8.44 4.52 -8.18
C SER A 151 -7.53 5.75 -8.13
N GLN A 152 -7.70 6.63 -7.13
CA GLN A 152 -6.78 7.75 -6.89
C GLN A 152 -5.36 7.27 -6.57
N PHE A 153 -5.23 6.21 -5.77
CA PHE A 153 -3.92 5.62 -5.48
C PHE A 153 -3.26 5.03 -6.72
N ASN A 154 -4.00 4.33 -7.57
CA ASN A 154 -3.45 3.83 -8.84
C ASN A 154 -3.02 4.98 -9.77
N ARG A 155 -3.83 6.04 -9.85
CA ARG A 155 -3.47 7.25 -10.60
C ARG A 155 -2.19 7.90 -10.08
N MET A 156 -1.95 7.90 -8.77
CA MET A 156 -0.69 8.38 -8.21
C MET A 156 0.49 7.56 -8.72
N LEU A 157 0.38 6.23 -8.71
CA LEU A 157 1.44 5.33 -9.21
C LEU A 157 1.74 5.64 -10.68
N ASP A 158 0.70 5.78 -11.51
CA ASP A 158 0.84 6.11 -12.93
C ASP A 158 1.46 7.50 -13.14
N ASN A 159 0.98 8.52 -12.43
CA ASN A 159 1.45 9.91 -12.57
C ASN A 159 2.94 10.07 -12.20
N TRP A 160 3.43 9.28 -11.26
CA TRP A 160 4.84 9.31 -10.83
C TRP A 160 5.67 8.19 -11.46
N ASN A 161 5.14 7.49 -12.47
CA ASN A 161 5.82 6.41 -13.18
C ASN A 161 6.41 5.34 -12.22
N ILE A 162 5.64 4.96 -11.20
CA ILE A 162 6.00 3.91 -10.26
C ILE A 162 5.62 2.56 -10.86
N GLU A 163 6.63 1.76 -11.19
CA GLU A 163 6.47 0.44 -11.79
C GLU A 163 6.05 -0.57 -10.70
N VAL A 164 4.89 -1.22 -10.91
CA VAL A 164 4.36 -2.24 -9.99
C VAL A 164 4.82 -3.61 -10.45
N LEU A 165 5.70 -4.23 -9.68
CA LEU A 165 6.18 -5.58 -9.92
C LEU A 165 5.14 -6.58 -9.43
N SER A 166 4.59 -7.36 -10.35
CA SER A 166 3.59 -8.38 -10.03
C SER A 166 4.19 -9.60 -9.33
N TYR A 167 3.37 -10.35 -8.61
CA TYR A 167 3.76 -11.66 -8.07
C TYR A 167 4.31 -12.59 -9.16
N PHE A 168 3.70 -12.57 -10.35
CA PHE A 168 4.15 -13.40 -11.46
C PHE A 168 5.56 -13.02 -11.93
N GLU A 169 5.88 -11.74 -12.02
CA GLU A 169 7.22 -11.30 -12.42
C GLU A 169 8.28 -11.71 -11.40
N ILE A 170 8.01 -11.53 -10.11
CA ILE A 170 9.00 -11.81 -9.05
C ILE A 170 9.22 -13.31 -8.86
N PHE A 171 8.16 -14.12 -8.90
CA PHE A 171 8.21 -15.53 -8.51
C PHE A 171 8.12 -16.53 -9.68
N SER A 172 7.94 -16.08 -10.93
CA SER A 172 7.97 -17.01 -12.08
C SER A 172 9.38 -17.44 -12.46
N PHE A 173 9.48 -18.63 -13.04
CA PHE A 173 10.71 -19.21 -13.61
C PHE A 173 11.11 -18.64 -14.97
N LYS A 174 10.33 -17.72 -15.54
CA LYS A 174 10.66 -17.16 -16.85
C LYS A 174 11.83 -16.20 -16.68
N ASN A 175 12.83 -16.32 -17.54
CA ASN A 175 13.92 -15.34 -17.65
C ASN A 175 13.31 -13.97 -17.95
N ASN A 176 13.19 -13.15 -16.90
CA ASN A 176 12.87 -11.74 -17.01
C ASN A 176 14.19 -10.99 -16.90
N GLU A 177 14.60 -10.34 -17.99
CA GLU A 177 15.88 -9.63 -18.10
C GLU A 177 16.04 -8.52 -17.04
N SER A 178 14.95 -8.07 -16.43
CA SER A 178 14.98 -7.05 -15.37
C SER A 178 15.43 -7.58 -14.00
N LEU A 179 15.44 -8.90 -13.80
CA LEU A 179 15.75 -9.57 -12.55
C LEU A 179 17.22 -10.00 -12.53
N ILE A 180 17.92 -9.62 -11.46
CA ILE A 180 19.38 -9.69 -11.38
C ILE A 180 19.83 -10.77 -10.38
N SER A 181 18.99 -11.09 -9.40
CA SER A 181 19.30 -12.06 -8.35
C SER A 181 18.29 -13.21 -8.32
N PHE A 182 18.69 -14.29 -7.67
CA PHE A 182 17.93 -15.53 -7.48
C PHE A 182 17.32 -16.15 -8.75
N GLU A 183 18.04 -17.06 -9.40
CA GLU A 183 17.58 -17.78 -10.60
C GLU A 183 16.45 -18.80 -10.33
N SER A 184 16.13 -19.12 -9.07
CA SER A 184 15.11 -20.11 -8.72
C SER A 184 14.32 -19.76 -7.46
N PRO A 185 12.99 -19.98 -7.43
CA PRO A 185 12.16 -19.87 -6.23
C PRO A 185 12.64 -20.69 -5.03
N PHE A 186 13.43 -21.75 -5.22
CA PHE A 186 14.03 -22.50 -4.11
C PHE A 186 14.97 -21.62 -3.26
N GLN A 187 15.57 -20.57 -3.83
CA GLN A 187 16.43 -19.66 -3.08
C GLN A 187 15.66 -18.79 -2.08
N LEU A 188 14.33 -18.75 -2.17
CA LEU A 188 13.47 -18.13 -1.15
C LEU A 188 13.61 -18.84 0.21
N ASP A 189 13.76 -20.17 0.21
CA ASP A 189 13.95 -20.95 1.44
C ASP A 189 15.28 -20.61 2.13
N GLN A 190 16.35 -20.44 1.34
CA GLN A 190 17.63 -20.02 1.88
C GLN A 190 17.58 -18.57 2.39
N PHE A 191 16.96 -17.67 1.62
CA PHE A 191 16.74 -16.28 2.03
C PHE A 191 15.93 -16.18 3.34
N ALA A 192 14.92 -17.05 3.52
CA ALA A 192 14.15 -17.14 4.75
C ALA A 192 14.97 -17.62 5.95
N LYS A 193 15.92 -18.54 5.74
CA LYS A 193 16.79 -19.07 6.81
C LYS A 193 17.87 -18.09 7.24
N ASP A 194 18.35 -17.26 6.31
CA ASP A 194 19.50 -16.39 6.53
C ASP A 194 19.12 -15.01 7.07
N THR A 195 17.85 -14.62 6.98
CA THR A 195 17.42 -13.26 7.30
C THR A 195 16.54 -13.21 8.55
N ALA A 196 16.55 -12.05 9.22
CA ALA A 196 15.66 -11.70 10.31
C ALA A 196 14.57 -10.70 9.85
N ILE A 197 14.31 -10.64 8.54
CA ILE A 197 13.26 -9.79 7.98
C ILE A 197 11.90 -10.30 8.47
N PRO A 198 11.00 -9.44 8.97
CA PRO A 198 9.66 -9.84 9.39
C PRO A 198 8.90 -10.53 8.27
N SER A 199 8.09 -11.53 8.62
CA SER A 199 7.34 -12.32 7.62
C SER A 199 6.39 -11.48 6.77
N GLU A 200 5.85 -10.38 7.31
CA GLU A 200 5.02 -9.47 6.53
C GLU A 200 5.80 -8.72 5.44
N ASP A 201 7.04 -8.34 5.71
CA ASP A 201 7.86 -7.52 4.81
C ASP A 201 8.76 -8.40 3.91
N PHE A 202 8.86 -9.69 4.23
CA PHE A 202 9.74 -10.66 3.57
C PHE A 202 9.59 -10.67 2.04
N GLU A 203 8.37 -10.72 1.52
CA GLU A 203 8.12 -10.74 0.07
C GLU A 203 8.47 -9.40 -0.60
N ILE A 204 8.33 -8.28 0.12
CA ILE A 204 8.67 -6.95 -0.36
C ILE A 204 10.20 -6.81 -0.48
N ILE A 205 10.94 -7.24 0.55
CA ILE A 205 12.40 -7.25 0.53
C ILE A 205 12.92 -8.21 -0.54
N PHE A 206 12.33 -9.40 -0.65
CA PHE A 206 12.69 -10.37 -1.68
C PHE A 206 12.49 -9.80 -3.09
N ALA A 207 11.38 -9.10 -3.34
CA ALA A 207 11.15 -8.44 -4.62
C ALA A 207 12.19 -7.34 -4.92
N ALA A 208 12.59 -6.56 -3.91
CA ALA A 208 13.64 -5.55 -4.05
C ALA A 208 15.01 -6.15 -4.36
N GLU A 209 15.35 -7.24 -3.68
CA GLU A 209 16.56 -8.03 -3.92
C GLU A 209 16.56 -8.60 -5.36
N ARG A 210 15.43 -9.15 -5.82
CA ARG A 210 15.25 -9.75 -7.16
C ARG A 210 15.54 -8.76 -8.28
N ILE A 211 15.10 -7.51 -8.13
CA ILE A 211 15.38 -6.47 -9.13
C ILE A 211 16.78 -5.85 -8.98
N GLY A 212 17.52 -6.16 -7.93
CA GLY A 212 18.79 -5.51 -7.60
C GLY A 212 18.59 -4.01 -7.35
N ALA A 213 17.70 -3.66 -6.42
CA ALA A 213 17.43 -2.26 -6.07
C ALA A 213 18.71 -1.59 -5.52
N ASP A 214 19.00 -0.38 -6.00
CA ASP A 214 20.12 0.43 -5.50
C ASP A 214 19.78 1.09 -4.16
N ILE A 215 18.51 1.45 -3.97
CA ILE A 215 17.97 2.07 -2.75
C ILE A 215 16.64 1.41 -2.41
N PHE A 216 16.44 1.10 -1.13
CA PHE A 216 15.17 0.68 -0.56
C PHE A 216 14.65 1.76 0.40
N LEU A 217 13.57 2.44 -0.01
CA LEU A 217 12.92 3.49 0.75
C LEU A 217 11.89 2.90 1.70
N THR A 218 12.11 3.03 3.01
CA THR A 218 11.14 2.68 4.05
C THR A 218 11.20 3.66 5.22
N ASN A 219 10.05 3.97 5.79
CA ASN A 219 9.96 4.72 7.05
C ASN A 219 9.83 3.79 8.27
N ASP A 220 9.92 2.47 8.07
CA ASP A 220 9.93 1.48 9.14
C ASP A 220 11.35 1.27 9.68
N ASN A 221 11.58 1.78 10.91
CA ASN A 221 12.85 1.63 11.59
C ASN A 221 13.16 0.18 11.99
N GLU A 222 12.14 -0.62 12.25
CA GLU A 222 12.32 -2.03 12.56
C GLU A 222 12.85 -2.76 11.32
N LEU A 223 12.26 -2.48 10.16
CA LEU A 223 12.72 -3.03 8.89
C LEU A 223 14.16 -2.59 8.53
N ILE A 224 14.50 -1.32 8.75
CA ILE A 224 15.88 -0.84 8.59
C ILE A 224 16.84 -1.59 9.52
N ASN A 225 16.47 -1.81 10.78
CA ASN A 225 17.31 -2.57 11.71
C ASN A 225 17.45 -4.05 11.29
N CYS A 226 16.34 -4.69 10.90
CA CYS A 226 16.32 -6.06 10.43
C CYS A 226 17.13 -6.25 9.14
N SER A 227 17.25 -5.21 8.30
CA SER A 227 18.06 -5.26 7.08
C SER A 227 19.53 -5.66 7.34
N MET A 228 20.06 -5.37 8.54
CA MET A 228 21.42 -5.77 8.94
C MET A 228 21.65 -7.28 8.86
N SER A 229 20.59 -8.09 8.98
CA SER A 229 20.66 -9.55 8.83
C SER A 229 21.00 -10.01 7.41
N LEU A 230 20.80 -9.17 6.39
CA LEU A 230 21.20 -9.47 5.01
C LEU A 230 22.74 -9.54 4.87
N GLY A 231 23.48 -8.77 5.67
CA GLY A 231 24.93 -8.69 5.57
C GLY A 231 25.40 -8.24 4.17
N ASN A 232 26.51 -8.80 3.68
CA ASN A 232 27.08 -8.47 2.36
C ASN A 232 26.86 -9.60 1.32
N ASN A 233 26.01 -10.57 1.63
CA ASN A 233 25.81 -11.77 0.81
C ASN A 233 24.70 -11.59 -0.25
N TYR A 234 23.97 -10.49 -0.17
CA TYR A 234 22.81 -10.16 -1.02
C TYR A 234 23.08 -8.87 -1.80
N PHE A 235 22.41 -8.70 -2.95
CA PHE A 235 22.51 -7.51 -3.79
C PHE A 235 22.02 -6.24 -3.07
N LEU A 236 20.91 -6.39 -2.33
CA LEU A 236 20.34 -5.39 -1.47
C LEU A 236 21.08 -5.43 -0.13
N SER A 237 22.12 -4.61 -0.04
CA SER A 237 22.87 -4.46 1.20
C SER A 237 22.08 -3.65 2.23
N PRO A 238 22.38 -3.80 3.54
CA PRO A 238 21.81 -2.97 4.58
C PRO A 238 22.01 -1.46 4.34
N THR A 239 23.09 -1.09 3.65
CA THR A 239 23.38 0.32 3.31
C THR A 239 22.50 0.88 2.20
N ALA A 240 21.74 0.05 1.49
CA ALA A 240 20.76 0.48 0.49
C ALA A 240 19.45 0.97 1.15
N PHE A 241 19.19 0.61 2.40
CA PHE A 241 17.99 1.03 3.12
C PHE A 241 18.13 2.47 3.61
N CYS A 242 17.13 3.30 3.32
CA CYS A 242 17.04 4.63 3.94
C CYS A 242 15.59 5.09 4.10
N ARG A 243 15.42 6.09 4.97
CA ARG A 243 14.16 6.80 5.10
C ARG A 243 13.93 7.72 3.91
N SER A 244 12.67 8.08 3.68
CA SER A 244 12.33 9.02 2.60
C SER A 244 12.99 10.39 2.75
N GLU A 245 13.31 10.81 3.97
CA GLU A 245 14.02 12.06 4.27
C GLU A 245 15.52 12.02 3.95
N ASP A 246 16.14 10.83 3.98
CA ASP A 246 17.58 10.63 3.77
C ASP A 246 17.93 10.28 2.31
N TYR A 247 16.92 10.23 1.43
CA TYR A 247 17.06 9.80 0.04
C TYR A 247 18.15 10.54 -0.72
N GLU A 248 18.16 11.88 -0.65
CA GLU A 248 19.08 12.72 -1.42
C GLU A 248 20.53 12.44 -1.01
N THR A 249 20.79 12.37 0.29
CA THR A 249 22.11 12.04 0.83
C THR A 249 22.58 10.66 0.40
N LEU A 250 21.70 9.66 0.37
CA LEU A 250 22.07 8.31 -0.09
C LEU A 250 22.30 8.28 -1.61
N LYS A 251 21.46 8.97 -2.39
CA LYS A 251 21.61 9.08 -3.86
C LYS A 251 22.98 9.64 -4.22
N GLU A 252 23.41 10.73 -3.58
CA GLU A 252 24.72 11.34 -3.81
C GLU A 252 25.88 10.41 -3.46
N LYS A 253 25.81 9.72 -2.31
CA LYS A 253 26.82 8.74 -1.90
C LYS A 253 26.98 7.60 -2.92
N ILE A 254 25.87 7.08 -3.45
CA ILE A 254 25.89 6.00 -4.45
C ILE A 254 26.47 6.50 -5.78
N LYS A 255 26.10 7.70 -6.24
CA LYS A 255 26.66 8.31 -7.45
C LYS A 255 28.18 8.45 -7.35
N LEU A 256 28.68 9.08 -6.29
CA LEU A 256 30.12 9.21 -6.04
C LEU A 256 30.82 7.85 -5.99
N GLY A 257 30.23 6.87 -5.32
CA GLY A 257 30.78 5.52 -5.22
C GLY A 257 30.85 4.75 -6.54
N LYS A 258 29.96 5.03 -7.50
CA LYS A 258 29.99 4.45 -8.85
C LYS A 258 31.06 5.12 -9.71
N ASP A 259 31.13 6.45 -9.69
CA ASP A 259 32.13 7.21 -10.43
C ASP A 259 33.58 6.80 -10.05
N TYR A 260 33.84 6.54 -8.77
CA TYR A 260 35.15 6.06 -8.31
C TYR A 260 35.51 4.64 -8.78
N ARG A 261 34.52 3.78 -9.07
CA ARG A 261 34.77 2.42 -9.57
C ARG A 261 35.02 2.40 -11.07
N GLU A 262 34.43 3.32 -11.82
CA GLU A 262 34.63 3.44 -13.28
C GLU A 262 35.98 4.08 -13.65
N LEU A 263 36.63 4.77 -12.71
CA LEU A 263 37.97 5.36 -12.87
C LEU A 263 39.13 4.39 -12.55
N LYS A 264 38.85 3.15 -12.15
CA LYS A 264 39.85 2.11 -11.85
C LYS A 264 39.83 1.00 -12.89
#